data_AF-A0A832NME9-F1
#
_entry.id   AF-A0A832NME9-F1
#
_cell.length_a   1.000
_cell.length_b   1.000
_cell.length_c   1.000
_cell.angle_alpha   90.00
_cell.angle_beta   90.00
_cell.angle_gamma   90.00
#
_symmetry.space_group_name_H-M   'P 1'
#
loop_
_entity.id
_entity.type
_entity.pdbx_description
1 polymer ?
#
loop_
_entity_poly.entity_id
_entity_poly.type
_entity_poly.pdbx_seq_one_letter_code
_entity_poly.pdbx_strand_id
1 'polypeptide(L)'
;AGYGLGKFGDGTLILSNYNGFSGGLTLSAGKLDLNSSGADGSGLFVLNGGTLDNTSGQLVTLSSANINFAGNFRFAGTTDLNLGAGTVNVLNSTLTVQSNTLYMEGRLTGANTPLIYNGPGTWTIAGGSGTSSGVQLTINSGVVNCARNSPFTALGATTTLKTGGSLVMLNPTGSQLGTTTTLLLQGGLLEMLGDSETVQLVAFNASGGTIRNSAGSTTSTLRAVGGIALIGTNCVFDVTNSATLAVAGVVSNTGSLLKTGGGLLNLYSNNTYTGDTTISGGTLLLNYPGLTNTSTVTVAANAKLELNFTETNTVAALVLNGVSKPAGLYNATSDPVYLAGTGSLLVQPLVATTPTNITFSVSGGTLSLSWPAAYLGWTLQTNAVGVASTASWFPYPGSAGVTNVAITLDPAATNVFFRLVYP
;
A
#
# COMPACT_ATOMS: atom_id res chain seq x y z
N ALA A 1 33.57 -4.97 -40.39
CA ALA A 1 32.77 -5.94 -39.61
C ALA A 1 33.62 -6.42 -38.44
N GLY A 2 33.06 -6.53 -37.23
CA GLY A 2 33.73 -7.09 -36.04
C GLY A 2 34.40 -6.09 -35.10
N TYR A 3 34.69 -4.87 -35.54
CA TYR A 3 35.21 -3.81 -34.65
C TYR A 3 34.08 -3.21 -33.79
N GLY A 4 34.39 -2.88 -32.54
CA GLY A 4 33.50 -2.19 -31.60
C GLY A 4 33.99 -0.79 -31.24
N LEU A 5 33.13 -0.03 -30.56
CA LEU A 5 33.42 1.33 -30.11
C LEU A 5 33.30 1.41 -28.58
N GLY A 6 34.27 2.05 -27.93
CA GLY A 6 34.29 2.22 -26.47
C GLY A 6 34.42 3.67 -26.05
N LYS A 7 33.64 4.09 -25.06
CA LYS A 7 33.61 5.44 -24.49
C LYS A 7 34.02 5.41 -23.02
N PHE A 8 35.29 5.77 -22.75
CA PHE A 8 35.93 5.62 -21.43
C PHE A 8 36.38 6.91 -20.74
N GLY A 9 36.59 8.01 -21.47
CA GLY A 9 37.00 9.30 -20.87
C GLY A 9 35.83 10.18 -20.44
N ASP A 10 36.08 11.27 -19.73
CA ASP A 10 35.02 12.13 -19.15
C ASP A 10 34.29 13.04 -20.16
N GLY A 11 34.87 13.25 -21.35
CA GLY A 11 34.30 14.11 -22.38
C GLY A 11 32.99 13.59 -22.99
N THR A 12 32.46 14.31 -23.98
CA THR A 12 31.27 13.91 -24.73
C THR A 12 31.68 13.24 -26.05
N LEU A 13 31.06 12.10 -26.36
CA LEU A 13 31.08 11.51 -27.70
C LEU A 13 29.68 11.66 -28.31
N ILE A 14 29.60 12.17 -29.53
CA ILE A 14 28.34 12.40 -30.25
C ILE A 14 28.30 11.52 -31.48
N LEU A 15 27.27 10.68 -31.59
CA LEU A 15 27.01 9.80 -32.73
C LEU A 15 25.70 10.25 -33.40
N SER A 16 25.82 11.11 -34.42
CA SER A 16 24.67 11.74 -35.10
C SER A 16 24.17 11.03 -36.35
N ASN A 17 24.84 9.96 -36.77
CA ASN A 17 24.50 9.22 -37.98
C ASN A 17 24.48 7.72 -37.70
N TYR A 18 23.96 6.96 -38.67
CA TYR A 18 24.06 5.50 -38.67
C TYR A 18 25.53 5.05 -38.65
N ASN A 19 25.86 4.11 -37.77
CA ASN A 19 27.20 3.53 -37.67
C ASN A 19 27.17 2.04 -38.02
N GLY A 20 28.08 1.59 -38.90
CA GLY A 20 28.13 0.20 -39.38
C GLY A 20 29.01 -0.76 -38.56
N PHE A 21 29.44 -0.36 -37.36
CA PHE A 21 30.25 -1.24 -36.51
C PHE A 21 29.37 -2.35 -35.89
N SER A 22 29.94 -3.53 -35.72
CA SER A 22 29.19 -4.73 -35.30
C SER A 22 29.83 -5.47 -34.13
N GLY A 23 31.00 -5.03 -33.66
CA GLY A 23 31.68 -5.57 -32.47
C GLY A 23 31.10 -5.05 -31.14
N GLY A 24 30.10 -4.16 -31.20
CA GLY A 24 29.41 -3.60 -30.04
C GLY A 24 29.81 -2.17 -29.70
N LEU A 25 29.07 -1.59 -28.76
CA LEU A 25 29.28 -0.27 -28.20
C LEU A 25 29.39 -0.39 -26.68
N THR A 26 30.36 0.26 -26.05
CA THR A 26 30.49 0.29 -24.59
C THR A 26 30.57 1.72 -24.08
N LEU A 27 29.70 2.08 -23.14
CA LEU A 27 29.79 3.32 -22.37
C LEU A 27 30.27 3.00 -20.95
N SER A 28 31.42 3.54 -20.54
CA SER A 28 31.97 3.37 -19.19
C SER A 28 32.14 4.69 -18.43
N ALA A 29 32.31 5.83 -19.12
CA ALA A 29 32.38 7.14 -18.47
C ALA A 29 32.03 8.32 -19.42
N GLY A 30 31.93 9.52 -18.85
CA GLY A 30 31.57 10.75 -19.55
C GLY A 30 30.17 10.71 -20.18
N LYS A 31 29.96 11.48 -21.25
CA LYS A 31 28.68 11.57 -21.96
C LYS A 31 28.73 10.89 -23.34
N LEU A 32 27.65 10.22 -23.73
CA LEU A 32 27.42 9.65 -25.05
C LEU A 32 26.06 10.09 -25.58
N ASP A 33 26.07 10.87 -26.66
CA ASP A 33 24.87 11.35 -27.34
C ASP A 33 24.58 10.43 -28.54
N LEU A 34 23.43 9.75 -28.52
CA LEU A 34 22.95 8.87 -29.59
C LEU A 34 21.79 9.56 -30.33
N ASN A 35 22.11 10.20 -31.45
CA ASN A 35 21.20 11.13 -32.13
C ASN A 35 20.62 10.56 -33.44
N SER A 36 20.70 9.24 -33.65
CA SER A 36 20.19 8.54 -34.84
C SER A 36 19.88 7.08 -34.51
N SER A 37 18.96 6.46 -35.26
CA SER A 37 18.43 5.11 -34.98
C SER A 37 19.44 3.96 -35.10
N GLY A 38 20.58 4.17 -35.75
CA GLY A 38 21.69 3.21 -35.80
C GLY A 38 22.99 3.78 -35.23
N ALA A 39 22.88 4.80 -34.39
CA ALA A 39 24.05 5.42 -33.76
C ALA A 39 24.86 4.41 -32.92
N ASP A 40 24.18 3.40 -32.39
CA ASP A 40 24.69 2.32 -31.54
C ASP A 40 25.29 1.13 -32.29
N GLY A 41 25.25 1.12 -33.62
CA GLY A 41 25.66 -0.01 -34.43
C GLY A 41 24.75 -1.23 -34.26
N SER A 42 25.25 -2.42 -34.57
CA SER A 42 24.46 -3.66 -34.55
C SER A 42 24.94 -4.72 -33.55
N GLY A 43 26.03 -4.44 -32.83
CA GLY A 43 26.57 -5.34 -31.81
C GLY A 43 25.89 -5.16 -30.45
N LEU A 44 26.42 -5.82 -29.43
CA LEU A 44 26.00 -5.65 -28.04
C LEU A 44 26.26 -4.21 -27.57
N PHE A 45 25.27 -3.56 -26.98
CA PHE A 45 25.44 -2.28 -26.30
C PHE A 45 25.62 -2.48 -24.79
N VAL A 46 26.78 -2.11 -24.24
CA VAL A 46 27.10 -2.24 -22.82
C VAL A 46 27.08 -0.88 -22.14
N LEU A 47 26.18 -0.72 -21.17
CA LEU A 47 26.07 0.42 -20.27
C LEU A 47 26.74 0.05 -18.94
N ASN A 48 28.01 0.42 -18.80
CA ASN A 48 28.86 0.13 -17.63
C ASN A 48 29.12 1.37 -16.76
N GLY A 49 28.61 2.54 -17.14
CA GLY A 49 28.89 3.81 -16.49
C GLY A 49 28.36 5.00 -17.28
N GLY A 50 28.73 6.21 -16.85
CA GLY A 50 28.56 7.43 -17.64
C GLY A 50 27.11 7.90 -17.81
N THR A 51 26.94 8.79 -18.79
CA THR A 51 25.67 9.43 -19.14
C THR A 51 25.33 9.20 -20.59
N LEU A 52 24.17 8.61 -20.83
CA LEU A 52 23.51 8.53 -22.12
C LEU A 52 22.65 9.78 -22.34
N ASP A 53 22.54 10.23 -23.59
CA ASP A 53 21.63 11.31 -23.96
C ASP A 53 21.18 11.19 -25.42
N ASN A 54 20.10 11.89 -25.75
CA ASN A 54 19.69 12.17 -27.11
C ASN A 54 19.52 13.69 -27.24
N THR A 55 20.38 14.32 -28.03
CA THR A 55 20.39 15.76 -28.28
C THR A 55 19.88 16.11 -29.69
N SER A 56 19.27 15.15 -30.39
CA SER A 56 18.72 15.37 -31.75
C SER A 56 17.48 16.25 -31.80
N GLY A 57 16.80 16.45 -30.66
CA GLY A 57 15.56 17.23 -30.57
C GLY A 57 14.29 16.47 -30.99
N GLN A 58 14.37 15.19 -31.36
CA GLN A 58 13.23 14.30 -31.59
C GLN A 58 13.47 12.95 -30.92
N LEU A 59 12.41 12.13 -30.73
CA LEU A 59 12.56 10.76 -30.25
C LEU A 59 13.46 9.96 -31.22
N VAL A 60 14.51 9.34 -30.67
CA VAL A 60 15.36 8.39 -31.40
C VAL A 60 15.07 6.98 -30.88
N THR A 61 14.79 6.04 -31.78
CA THR A 61 14.72 4.62 -31.47
C THR A 61 15.96 3.92 -32.00
N LEU A 62 16.77 3.37 -31.09
CA LEU A 62 17.97 2.63 -31.42
C LEU A 62 17.65 1.26 -32.02
N SER A 63 18.63 0.71 -32.73
CA SER A 63 18.54 -0.60 -33.40
C SER A 63 19.32 -1.68 -32.66
N SER A 64 19.64 -1.44 -31.38
CA SER A 64 20.42 -2.33 -30.52
C SER A 64 19.89 -3.75 -30.57
N ALA A 65 20.77 -4.70 -30.91
CA ALA A 65 20.41 -6.12 -30.92
C ALA A 65 20.18 -6.65 -29.49
N ASN A 66 21.07 -6.32 -28.57
CA ASN A 66 20.97 -6.63 -27.14
C ASN A 66 21.69 -5.55 -26.33
N ILE A 67 21.31 -5.40 -25.07
CA ILE A 67 21.83 -4.37 -24.17
C ILE A 67 22.20 -5.01 -22.84
N ASN A 68 23.38 -4.66 -22.31
CA ASN A 68 23.79 -5.02 -20.96
C ASN A 68 23.75 -3.79 -20.06
N PHE A 69 22.96 -3.85 -18.98
CA PHE A 69 23.11 -2.97 -17.83
C PHE A 69 24.16 -3.62 -16.93
N ALA A 70 25.42 -3.22 -17.14
CA ALA A 70 26.60 -3.78 -16.49
C ALA A 70 27.13 -2.92 -15.35
N GLY A 71 26.66 -1.67 -15.24
CA GLY A 71 27.06 -0.73 -14.19
C GLY A 71 26.03 0.38 -14.01
N ASN A 72 26.34 1.32 -13.12
CA ASN A 72 25.45 2.45 -12.84
C ASN A 72 25.58 3.51 -13.92
N PHE A 73 24.47 3.89 -14.55
CA PHE A 73 24.48 4.89 -15.61
C PHE A 73 23.31 5.86 -15.47
N ARG A 74 23.44 6.97 -16.18
CA ARG A 74 22.44 8.03 -16.21
C ARG A 74 21.91 8.23 -17.62
N PHE A 75 20.63 8.56 -17.75
CA PHE A 75 20.08 9.23 -18.91
C PHE A 75 19.88 10.70 -18.58
N ALA A 76 20.54 11.60 -19.31
CA ALA A 76 20.40 13.05 -19.10
C ALA A 76 19.00 13.53 -19.49
N GLY A 77 18.46 13.00 -20.59
CA GLY A 77 17.11 13.31 -21.04
C GLY A 77 16.99 14.71 -21.60
N THR A 78 17.89 15.12 -22.50
CA THR A 78 17.70 16.34 -23.30
C THR A 78 16.49 16.18 -24.23
N THR A 79 16.31 14.98 -24.79
CA THR A 79 15.13 14.54 -25.55
C THR A 79 14.90 13.07 -25.27
N ASP A 80 13.68 12.57 -25.43
CA ASP A 80 13.36 11.15 -25.27
C ASP A 80 14.28 10.23 -26.10
N LEU A 81 14.61 9.07 -25.54
CA LEU A 81 15.41 8.05 -26.20
C LEU A 81 14.77 6.69 -25.99
N ASN A 82 14.66 5.91 -27.05
CA ASN A 82 14.20 4.53 -27.01
C ASN A 82 15.35 3.60 -27.33
N LEU A 83 15.69 2.71 -26.40
CA LEU A 83 16.77 1.75 -26.55
C LEU A 83 16.42 0.60 -27.53
N GLY A 84 15.19 0.56 -28.03
CA GLY A 84 14.72 -0.41 -29.01
C GLY A 84 14.29 -1.73 -28.37
N ALA A 85 14.08 -2.73 -29.23
CA ALA A 85 13.50 -4.03 -28.89
C ALA A 85 14.52 -5.10 -28.47
N GLY A 86 15.83 -4.78 -28.44
CA GLY A 86 16.87 -5.71 -28.05
C GLY A 86 16.74 -6.15 -26.59
N THR A 87 17.04 -7.42 -26.29
CA THR A 87 16.94 -7.94 -24.91
C THR A 87 17.87 -7.16 -23.99
N VAL A 88 17.37 -6.79 -22.81
CA VAL A 88 18.12 -6.05 -21.80
C VAL A 88 18.51 -7.01 -20.68
N ASN A 89 19.79 -7.32 -20.59
CA ASN A 89 20.36 -8.14 -19.54
C ASN A 89 20.90 -7.26 -18.40
N VAL A 90 20.36 -7.46 -17.20
CA VAL A 90 20.68 -6.71 -15.99
C VAL A 90 21.63 -7.54 -15.13
N LEU A 91 22.77 -6.95 -14.74
CA LEU A 91 23.83 -7.63 -13.98
C LEU A 91 23.98 -7.12 -12.53
N ASN A 92 23.03 -6.30 -12.06
CA ASN A 92 23.09 -5.37 -10.92
C ASN A 92 23.49 -3.97 -11.35
N SER A 93 22.53 -3.05 -11.39
CA SER A 93 22.75 -1.70 -11.90
C SER A 93 21.80 -0.69 -11.30
N THR A 94 22.20 0.58 -11.36
CA THR A 94 21.34 1.73 -11.12
C THR A 94 21.14 2.50 -12.42
N LEU A 95 19.89 2.68 -12.82
CA LEU A 95 19.47 3.61 -13.87
C LEU A 95 19.00 4.91 -13.21
N THR A 96 19.62 6.04 -13.56
CA THR A 96 19.13 7.37 -13.16
C THR A 96 18.60 8.11 -14.37
N VAL A 97 17.32 8.47 -14.40
CA VAL A 97 16.73 9.28 -15.47
C VAL A 97 16.47 10.71 -14.97
N GLN A 98 17.22 11.67 -15.48
CA GLN A 98 17.16 13.06 -14.99
C GLN A 98 15.97 13.85 -15.51
N SER A 99 15.54 13.61 -16.74
CA SER A 99 14.42 14.32 -17.38
C SER A 99 13.90 13.46 -18.52
N ASN A 100 12.74 13.84 -19.08
CA ASN A 100 12.15 13.18 -20.26
C ASN A 100 11.97 11.66 -20.06
N THR A 101 11.79 10.92 -21.15
CA THR A 101 11.49 9.49 -21.11
C THR A 101 12.61 8.66 -21.75
N LEU A 102 13.12 7.69 -20.99
CA LEU A 102 13.87 6.56 -21.53
C LEU A 102 12.90 5.42 -21.81
N TYR A 103 12.79 4.97 -23.05
CA TYR A 103 11.98 3.81 -23.43
C TYR A 103 12.85 2.56 -23.56
N MET A 104 12.29 1.42 -23.18
CA MET A 104 12.84 0.11 -23.47
C MET A 104 11.74 -0.82 -23.95
N GLU A 105 11.92 -1.39 -25.14
CA GLU A 105 10.94 -2.31 -25.73
C GLU A 105 11.34 -3.78 -25.60
N GLY A 106 12.61 -4.03 -25.30
CA GLY A 106 13.18 -5.37 -25.10
C GLY A 106 12.77 -6.02 -23.79
N ARG A 107 12.70 -7.35 -23.75
CA ARG A 107 12.55 -8.12 -22.50
C ARG A 107 13.65 -7.76 -21.50
N LEU A 108 13.27 -7.55 -20.23
CA LEU A 108 14.24 -7.47 -19.13
C LEU A 108 14.57 -8.88 -18.61
N THR A 109 15.85 -9.20 -18.51
CA THR A 109 16.36 -10.44 -17.93
C THR A 109 17.44 -10.14 -16.90
N GLY A 110 17.59 -10.98 -15.88
CA GLY A 110 18.65 -10.78 -14.89
C GLY A 110 18.68 -11.83 -13.77
N ALA A 111 17.97 -12.95 -13.89
CA ALA A 111 17.95 -14.01 -12.87
C ALA A 111 17.68 -13.50 -11.42
N ASN A 112 16.77 -12.54 -11.27
CA ASN A 112 16.42 -11.83 -10.05
C ASN A 112 17.49 -10.85 -9.52
N THR A 113 18.37 -10.33 -10.38
CA THR A 113 19.31 -9.26 -10.01
C THR A 113 18.59 -7.97 -9.62
N PRO A 114 19.11 -7.21 -8.64
CA PRO A 114 18.62 -5.87 -8.34
C PRO A 114 18.78 -4.89 -9.52
N LEU A 115 17.76 -4.08 -9.74
CA LEU A 115 17.83 -2.87 -10.57
C LEU A 115 17.26 -1.72 -9.76
N ILE A 116 18.02 -0.64 -9.63
CA ILE A 116 17.58 0.56 -8.94
C ILE A 116 17.24 1.62 -9.98
N TYR A 117 16.06 2.21 -9.85
CA TYR A 117 15.63 3.36 -10.62
C TYR A 117 15.61 4.62 -9.76
N ASN A 118 16.25 5.68 -10.27
CA ASN A 118 16.36 7.00 -9.64
C ASN A 118 16.05 8.11 -10.65
N GLY A 119 15.87 9.32 -10.12
CA GLY A 119 15.70 10.56 -10.86
C GLY A 119 14.23 10.95 -11.05
N PRO A 120 13.95 12.20 -11.48
CA PRO A 120 12.59 12.71 -11.59
C PRO A 120 11.95 12.49 -12.97
N GLY A 121 12.70 12.02 -13.97
CA GLY A 121 12.12 11.72 -15.28
C GLY A 121 11.36 10.39 -15.30
N THR A 122 11.18 9.85 -16.50
CA THR A 122 10.34 8.67 -16.74
C THR A 122 11.15 7.55 -17.37
N TRP A 123 10.96 6.32 -16.89
CA TRP A 123 11.38 5.12 -17.60
C TRP A 123 10.16 4.32 -18.02
N THR A 124 10.02 4.06 -19.32
CA THR A 124 8.90 3.30 -19.87
C THR A 124 9.36 1.92 -20.35
N ILE A 125 8.81 0.86 -19.75
CA ILE A 125 8.97 -0.53 -20.17
C ILE A 125 7.80 -0.88 -21.11
N ALA A 126 8.05 -0.92 -22.41
CA ALA A 126 7.02 -1.02 -23.45
C ALA A 126 7.31 -2.16 -24.45
N GLY A 127 6.60 -2.15 -25.57
CA GLY A 127 6.84 -3.05 -26.69
C GLY A 127 6.24 -4.45 -26.51
N GLY A 128 6.34 -5.24 -27.58
CA GLY A 128 5.77 -6.58 -27.69
C GLY A 128 6.82 -7.69 -27.69
N SER A 129 7.98 -7.50 -27.07
CA SER A 129 9.07 -8.47 -27.11
C SER A 129 9.31 -9.14 -25.76
N GLY A 130 8.43 -10.09 -25.40
CA GLY A 130 8.65 -11.01 -24.29
C GLY A 130 8.33 -10.46 -22.89
N THR A 131 7.95 -11.37 -22.00
CA THR A 131 7.69 -11.06 -20.58
C THR A 131 8.98 -10.81 -19.82
N SER A 132 9.09 -9.66 -19.16
CA SER A 132 10.16 -9.39 -18.21
C SER A 132 10.01 -10.27 -16.98
N SER A 133 10.96 -11.19 -16.77
CA SER A 133 11.01 -12.06 -15.59
C SER A 133 12.44 -12.06 -15.06
N GLY A 134 12.61 -11.80 -13.76
CA GLY A 134 13.92 -11.88 -13.12
C GLY A 134 14.67 -10.57 -12.96
N VAL A 135 14.00 -9.46 -12.68
CA VAL A 135 14.65 -8.23 -12.18
C VAL A 135 13.92 -7.77 -10.93
N GLN A 136 14.66 -7.63 -9.82
CA GLN A 136 14.13 -7.05 -8.59
C GLN A 136 14.26 -5.53 -8.67
N LEU A 137 13.16 -4.84 -8.97
CA LEU A 137 13.16 -3.40 -9.20
C LEU A 137 12.97 -2.64 -7.89
N THR A 138 13.79 -1.62 -7.64
CA THR A 138 13.52 -0.60 -6.61
C THR A 138 13.38 0.75 -7.26
N ILE A 139 12.24 1.41 -7.05
CA ILE A 139 11.94 2.75 -7.57
C ILE A 139 12.09 3.73 -6.41
N ASN A 140 13.20 4.48 -6.40
CA ASN A 140 13.47 5.46 -5.33
C ASN A 140 12.74 6.79 -5.57
N SER A 141 12.57 7.19 -6.83
CA SER A 141 11.93 8.43 -7.23
C SER A 141 11.41 8.34 -8.67
N GLY A 142 10.63 9.31 -9.11
CA GLY A 142 10.21 9.43 -10.52
C GLY A 142 9.16 8.40 -10.91
N VAL A 143 9.05 8.15 -12.20
CA VAL A 143 7.98 7.31 -12.77
C VAL A 143 8.57 6.16 -13.57
N VAL A 144 8.14 4.94 -13.25
CA VAL A 144 8.31 3.77 -14.10
C VAL A 144 6.95 3.39 -14.69
N ASN A 145 6.83 3.48 -16.01
CA ASN A 145 5.63 3.08 -16.74
C ASN A 145 5.76 1.64 -17.21
N CYS A 146 4.70 0.86 -17.02
CA CYS A 146 4.51 -0.45 -17.62
C CYS A 146 3.50 -0.31 -18.78
N ALA A 147 3.99 -0.52 -20.00
CA ALA A 147 3.23 -0.31 -21.24
C ALA A 147 3.49 -1.43 -22.28
N ARG A 148 3.68 -2.67 -21.82
CA ARG A 148 3.88 -3.83 -22.69
C ARG A 148 2.62 -4.18 -23.45
N ASN A 149 2.75 -4.51 -24.73
CA ASN A 149 1.64 -5.07 -25.50
C ASN A 149 1.28 -6.47 -24.98
N SER A 150 -0.02 -6.75 -24.87
CA SER A 150 -0.51 -8.11 -24.56
C SER A 150 0.11 -9.16 -25.47
N PRO A 151 0.48 -10.35 -24.96
CA PRO A 151 0.23 -10.88 -23.60
C PRO A 151 1.40 -10.70 -22.63
N PHE A 152 2.35 -9.80 -22.92
CA PHE A 152 3.60 -9.72 -22.15
C PHE A 152 3.45 -8.83 -20.91
N THR A 153 4.13 -9.22 -19.83
CA THR A 153 4.20 -8.41 -18.61
C THR A 153 5.51 -7.63 -18.53
N ALA A 154 5.43 -6.41 -18.01
CA ALA A 154 6.55 -5.48 -17.84
C ALA A 154 7.46 -5.86 -16.67
N LEU A 155 6.89 -6.49 -15.64
CA LEU A 155 7.57 -6.94 -14.42
C LEU A 155 7.02 -8.30 -13.98
N GLY A 156 7.83 -9.09 -13.27
CA GLY A 156 7.45 -10.43 -12.80
C GLY A 156 8.09 -10.88 -11.48
N ALA A 157 8.95 -10.05 -10.89
CA ALA A 157 9.61 -10.31 -9.61
C ALA A 157 9.30 -9.18 -8.61
N THR A 158 9.97 -9.18 -7.45
CA THR A 158 9.74 -8.15 -6.43
C THR A 158 9.99 -6.74 -6.98
N THR A 159 9.02 -5.85 -6.79
CA THR A 159 9.14 -4.42 -7.10
C THR A 159 8.88 -3.61 -5.83
N THR A 160 9.84 -2.77 -5.46
CA THR A 160 9.78 -1.90 -4.27
C THR A 160 9.55 -0.45 -4.69
N LEU A 161 8.53 0.18 -4.12
CA LEU A 161 8.11 1.54 -4.43
C LEU A 161 8.38 2.42 -3.21
N LYS A 162 9.47 3.18 -3.24
CA LYS A 162 9.84 4.09 -2.14
C LYS A 162 9.11 5.43 -2.27
N THR A 163 9.13 6.22 -1.21
CA THR A 163 8.65 7.61 -1.22
C THR A 163 9.21 8.39 -2.42
N GLY A 164 8.30 8.94 -3.23
CA GLY A 164 8.63 9.69 -4.45
C GLY A 164 8.72 8.83 -5.72
N GLY A 165 8.73 7.50 -5.59
CA GLY A 165 8.71 6.56 -6.71
C GLY A 165 7.29 6.13 -7.08
N SER A 166 7.00 6.09 -8.37
CA SER A 166 5.70 5.66 -8.92
C SER A 166 5.89 4.53 -9.92
N LEU A 167 5.03 3.52 -9.83
CA LEU A 167 4.84 2.48 -10.84
C LEU A 167 3.46 2.70 -11.47
N VAL A 168 3.40 2.88 -12.79
CA VAL A 168 2.17 3.26 -13.50
C VAL A 168 1.85 2.22 -14.57
N MET A 169 0.63 1.69 -14.57
CA MET A 169 0.12 0.85 -15.66
C MET A 169 -0.44 1.78 -16.75
N LEU A 170 0.07 1.66 -17.97
CA LEU A 170 -0.30 2.53 -19.11
C LEU A 170 -0.92 1.78 -20.28
N ASN A 171 -1.00 0.45 -20.26
CA ASN A 171 -1.51 -0.31 -21.41
C ASN A 171 -2.85 -0.99 -21.11
N PRO A 172 -3.98 -0.40 -21.54
CA PRO A 172 -5.34 -0.85 -21.26
C PRO A 172 -5.74 -2.22 -21.84
N THR A 173 -4.79 -2.98 -22.41
CA THR A 173 -5.04 -4.33 -22.94
C THR A 173 -4.07 -5.35 -22.31
N GLY A 174 -4.55 -6.07 -21.29
CA GLY A 174 -3.82 -7.16 -20.62
C GLY A 174 -3.08 -6.75 -19.34
N SER A 175 -2.52 -7.73 -18.62
CA SER A 175 -1.76 -7.45 -17.39
C SER A 175 -0.33 -7.03 -17.68
N GLN A 176 0.13 -6.03 -16.95
CA GLN A 176 1.49 -5.53 -16.95
C GLN A 176 2.37 -6.19 -15.89
N LEU A 177 1.79 -6.81 -14.87
CA LEU A 177 2.49 -7.52 -13.82
C LEU A 177 2.26 -9.02 -13.92
N GLY A 178 3.32 -9.80 -13.76
CA GLY A 178 3.24 -11.25 -13.67
C GLY A 178 2.61 -11.70 -12.35
N THR A 179 1.98 -12.88 -12.34
CA THR A 179 1.33 -13.46 -11.16
C THR A 179 2.28 -13.75 -10.00
N THR A 180 3.58 -13.83 -10.25
CA THR A 180 4.65 -14.00 -9.23
C THR A 180 5.14 -12.67 -8.64
N THR A 181 4.68 -11.53 -9.16
CA THR A 181 5.12 -10.20 -8.73
C THR A 181 4.75 -9.96 -7.27
N THR A 182 5.71 -9.51 -6.47
CA THR A 182 5.46 -8.97 -5.14
C THR A 182 5.67 -7.46 -5.16
N LEU A 183 4.67 -6.69 -4.76
CA LEU A 183 4.77 -5.24 -4.67
C LEU A 183 5.01 -4.83 -3.21
N LEU A 184 6.11 -4.13 -2.95
CA LEU A 184 6.45 -3.59 -1.63
C LEU A 184 6.28 -2.06 -1.66
N LEU A 185 5.17 -1.57 -1.14
CA LEU A 185 4.89 -0.14 -1.02
C LEU A 185 5.56 0.39 0.24
N GLN A 186 6.52 1.28 0.05
CA GLN A 186 7.35 1.87 1.08
C GLN A 186 7.31 3.40 1.00
N GLY A 187 6.09 3.93 0.94
CA GLY A 187 5.77 5.34 0.71
C GLY A 187 5.58 5.73 -0.75
N GLY A 188 5.80 4.81 -1.70
CA GLY A 188 5.60 5.02 -3.13
C GLY A 188 4.18 4.77 -3.61
N LEU A 189 3.97 4.99 -4.92
CA LEU A 189 2.68 4.93 -5.59
C LEU A 189 2.61 3.78 -6.60
N LEU A 190 1.61 2.91 -6.46
CA LEU A 190 1.10 2.07 -7.55
C LEU A 190 -0.09 2.78 -8.20
N GLU A 191 0.03 3.17 -9.46
CA GLU A 191 -1.06 3.75 -10.25
C GLU A 191 -1.59 2.70 -11.24
N MET A 192 -2.87 2.35 -11.09
CA MET A 192 -3.55 1.37 -11.92
C MET A 192 -4.11 1.97 -13.20
N LEU A 193 -4.45 3.27 -13.22
CA LEU A 193 -4.91 3.98 -14.42
C LEU A 193 -6.00 3.26 -15.25
N GLY A 194 -6.90 2.51 -14.60
CA GLY A 194 -7.97 1.74 -15.25
C GLY A 194 -7.60 0.29 -15.62
N ASP A 195 -6.34 -0.10 -15.45
CA ASP A 195 -5.85 -1.46 -15.69
C ASP A 195 -6.24 -2.43 -14.57
N SER A 196 -6.16 -3.72 -14.89
CA SER A 196 -6.37 -4.80 -13.94
C SER A 196 -5.17 -5.73 -13.89
N GLU A 197 -4.70 -6.01 -12.68
CA GLU A 197 -3.47 -6.75 -12.44
C GLU A 197 -3.70 -7.94 -11.53
N THR A 198 -2.96 -9.02 -11.78
CA THR A 198 -2.89 -10.18 -10.88
C THR A 198 -1.45 -10.36 -10.42
N VAL A 199 -1.23 -10.28 -9.11
CA VAL A 199 0.08 -10.34 -8.47
C VAL A 199 0.07 -11.37 -7.34
N GLN A 200 1.27 -11.74 -6.88
CA GLN A 200 1.40 -12.68 -5.76
C GLN A 200 1.05 -12.01 -4.45
N LEU A 201 1.60 -10.82 -4.17
CA LEU A 201 1.45 -10.16 -2.88
C LEU A 201 1.57 -8.65 -3.06
N VAL A 202 0.81 -7.91 -2.26
CA VAL A 202 1.03 -6.48 -2.05
C VAL A 202 1.26 -6.24 -0.57
N ALA A 203 2.34 -5.57 -0.21
CA ALA A 203 2.65 -5.26 1.18
C ALA A 203 3.01 -3.79 1.33
N PHE A 204 2.32 -3.11 2.23
CA PHE A 204 2.72 -1.81 2.75
C PHE A 204 3.73 -2.02 3.89
N ASN A 205 4.67 -1.10 4.06
CA ASN A 205 5.53 -1.07 5.25
C ASN A 205 5.14 0.08 6.18
N ALA A 206 5.90 0.30 7.25
CA ALA A 206 5.66 1.40 8.20
C ALA A 206 5.62 2.82 7.58
N SER A 207 6.26 3.03 6.42
CA SER A 207 6.21 4.28 5.65
C SER A 207 4.92 4.44 4.83
N GLY A 208 4.07 3.41 4.78
CA GLY A 208 2.81 3.39 4.04
C GLY A 208 3.01 3.28 2.53
N GLY A 209 2.13 3.94 1.78
CA GLY A 209 2.17 3.99 0.32
C GLY A 209 0.78 4.22 -0.25
N THR A 210 0.68 4.28 -1.57
CA THR A 210 -0.60 4.52 -2.24
C THR A 210 -0.84 3.49 -3.33
N ILE A 211 -2.03 2.90 -3.33
CA ILE A 211 -2.60 2.24 -4.51
C ILE A 211 -3.67 3.18 -5.05
N ARG A 212 -3.50 3.65 -6.28
CA ARG A 212 -4.43 4.57 -6.93
C ARG A 212 -5.08 3.95 -8.15
N ASN A 213 -6.36 4.19 -8.35
CA ASN A 213 -6.96 4.19 -9.68
C ASN A 213 -7.43 5.61 -10.02
N SER A 214 -6.74 6.26 -10.96
CA SER A 214 -7.04 7.61 -11.41
C SER A 214 -7.89 7.69 -12.68
N ALA A 215 -8.11 6.59 -13.38
CA ALA A 215 -8.90 6.60 -14.60
C ALA A 215 -10.41 6.66 -14.29
N GLY A 216 -11.02 7.82 -14.53
CA GLY A 216 -12.44 8.03 -14.31
C GLY A 216 -13.33 7.06 -15.11
N SER A 217 -14.46 6.67 -14.54
CA SER A 217 -15.45 5.77 -15.16
C SER A 217 -14.89 4.38 -15.54
N THR A 218 -13.77 3.96 -14.93
CA THR A 218 -13.19 2.63 -15.11
C THR A 218 -13.33 1.78 -13.85
N THR A 219 -13.15 0.47 -13.99
CA THR A 219 -12.93 -0.45 -12.87
C THR A 219 -11.57 -1.11 -13.02
N SER A 220 -10.65 -0.78 -12.11
CA SER A 220 -9.39 -1.51 -11.96
C SER A 220 -9.58 -2.63 -10.96
N THR A 221 -9.17 -3.86 -11.32
CA THR A 221 -9.09 -4.97 -10.36
C THR A 221 -7.64 -5.24 -10.00
N LEU A 222 -7.30 -5.09 -8.72
CA LEU A 222 -6.04 -5.58 -8.18
C LEU A 222 -6.30 -6.91 -7.47
N ARG A 223 -5.83 -8.00 -8.07
CA ARG A 223 -5.91 -9.33 -7.48
C ARG A 223 -4.57 -9.71 -6.87
N ALA A 224 -4.53 -9.86 -5.55
CA ALA A 224 -3.34 -10.27 -4.82
C ALA A 224 -3.58 -11.66 -4.20
N VAL A 225 -2.97 -12.69 -4.80
CA VAL A 225 -3.24 -14.10 -4.46
C VAL A 225 -2.88 -14.43 -3.00
N GLY A 226 -1.74 -13.92 -2.54
CA GLY A 226 -1.26 -13.99 -1.16
C GLY A 226 -1.81 -12.88 -0.25
N GLY A 227 -2.73 -12.05 -0.75
CA GLY A 227 -3.37 -10.98 0.00
C GLY A 227 -2.69 -9.62 -0.10
N ILE A 228 -3.22 -8.67 0.67
CA ILE A 228 -2.70 -7.31 0.82
C ILE A 228 -2.39 -7.06 2.28
N ALA A 229 -1.10 -6.95 2.61
CA ALA A 229 -0.61 -6.75 3.97
C ALA A 229 -0.54 -5.25 4.29
N LEU A 230 -1.33 -4.78 5.25
CA LEU A 230 -1.26 -3.40 5.75
C LEU A 230 -0.31 -3.32 6.95
N ILE A 231 0.68 -2.43 6.88
CA ILE A 231 1.60 -2.14 7.99
C ILE A 231 1.70 -0.62 8.11
N GLY A 232 1.73 -0.10 9.33
CA GLY A 232 1.78 1.34 9.59
C GLY A 232 0.43 2.04 9.42
N THR A 233 0.42 3.36 9.48
CA THR A 233 -0.81 4.16 9.59
C THR A 233 -1.24 4.85 8.29
N ASN A 234 -0.51 4.63 7.19
CA ASN A 234 -0.67 5.37 5.93
C ASN A 234 -0.81 4.41 4.73
N CYS A 235 -1.61 3.36 4.85
CA CYS A 235 -1.93 2.50 3.72
C CYS A 235 -3.07 3.14 2.91
N VAL A 236 -2.70 3.91 1.90
CA VAL A 236 -3.64 4.74 1.14
C VAL A 236 -4.20 3.97 -0.05
N PHE A 237 -5.52 3.99 -0.16
CA PHE A 237 -6.25 3.59 -1.34
C PHE A 237 -6.93 4.83 -1.91
N ASP A 238 -6.43 5.31 -3.04
CA ASP A 238 -6.90 6.54 -3.66
C ASP A 238 -7.71 6.21 -4.92
N VAL A 239 -9.00 6.55 -4.93
CA VAL A 239 -9.87 6.23 -6.07
C VAL A 239 -10.50 7.52 -6.57
N THR A 240 -10.11 7.93 -7.76
CA THR A 240 -10.57 9.18 -8.38
C THR A 240 -12.08 9.12 -8.65
N ASN A 241 -12.72 10.29 -8.78
CA ASN A 241 -14.16 10.41 -8.98
C ASN A 241 -14.66 9.50 -10.11
N SER A 242 -15.77 8.81 -9.85
CA SER A 242 -16.43 7.87 -10.77
C SER A 242 -15.61 6.63 -11.15
N ALA A 243 -14.40 6.44 -10.62
CA ALA A 243 -13.64 5.21 -10.80
C ALA A 243 -13.98 4.18 -9.70
N THR A 244 -13.69 2.91 -9.99
CA THR A 244 -13.71 1.83 -9.01
C THR A 244 -12.34 1.17 -8.91
N LEU A 245 -11.90 0.90 -7.68
CA LEU A 245 -10.81 -0.01 -7.38
C LEU A 245 -11.38 -1.25 -6.68
N ALA A 246 -11.36 -2.37 -7.40
CA ALA A 246 -11.74 -3.69 -6.93
C ALA A 246 -10.52 -4.40 -6.33
N VAL A 247 -10.51 -4.58 -5.01
CA VAL A 247 -9.46 -5.33 -4.32
C VAL A 247 -9.91 -6.78 -4.15
N ALA A 248 -9.26 -7.67 -4.89
CA ALA A 248 -9.51 -9.11 -4.88
C ALA A 248 -8.37 -9.84 -4.18
N GLY A 249 -8.45 -9.89 -2.85
CA GLY A 249 -7.47 -10.53 -1.97
C GLY A 249 -7.76 -10.13 -0.53
N VAL A 250 -7.41 -10.98 0.43
CA VAL A 250 -7.61 -10.68 1.85
C VAL A 250 -6.69 -9.53 2.25
N VAL A 251 -7.27 -8.41 2.70
CA VAL A 251 -6.54 -7.32 3.34
C VAL A 251 -6.32 -7.70 4.81
N SER A 252 -5.08 -7.68 5.30
CA SER A 252 -4.70 -8.23 6.61
C SER A 252 -3.66 -7.37 7.35
N ASN A 253 -3.20 -7.88 8.51
CA ASN A 253 -2.22 -7.27 9.43
C ASN A 253 -2.74 -6.07 10.24
N THR A 254 -1.83 -5.31 10.87
CA THR A 254 -2.17 -4.31 11.91
C THR A 254 -2.22 -2.88 11.40
N GLY A 255 -1.86 -2.64 10.14
CA GLY A 255 -1.91 -1.30 9.56
C GLY A 255 -3.34 -0.78 9.38
N SER A 256 -3.47 0.54 9.35
CA SER A 256 -4.74 1.22 9.06
C SER A 256 -5.00 1.31 7.56
N LEU A 257 -6.27 1.37 7.20
CA LEU A 257 -6.73 1.64 5.84
C LEU A 257 -7.18 3.09 5.74
N LEU A 258 -6.61 3.83 4.79
CA LEU A 258 -7.03 5.19 4.44
C LEU A 258 -7.59 5.23 3.02
N LYS A 259 -8.90 5.43 2.89
CA LYS A 259 -9.57 5.64 1.60
C LYS A 259 -9.66 7.13 1.27
N THR A 260 -9.14 7.52 0.12
CA THR A 260 -9.22 8.88 -0.44
C THR A 260 -9.83 8.89 -1.85
N GLY A 261 -10.08 10.09 -2.39
CA GLY A 261 -10.70 10.29 -3.69
C GLY A 261 -12.21 9.96 -3.71
N GLY A 262 -12.96 10.54 -4.64
CA GLY A 262 -14.43 10.42 -4.66
C GLY A 262 -15.00 9.13 -5.26
N GLY A 263 -14.16 8.21 -5.73
CA GLY A 263 -14.58 6.93 -6.31
C GLY A 263 -14.87 5.83 -5.28
N LEU A 264 -15.13 4.63 -5.79
CA LEU A 264 -15.48 3.43 -5.02
C LEU A 264 -14.24 2.55 -4.78
N LEU A 265 -13.92 2.27 -3.51
CA LEU A 265 -13.05 1.17 -3.13
C LEU A 265 -13.92 -0.02 -2.71
N ASN A 266 -13.81 -1.13 -3.43
CA ASN A 266 -14.55 -2.36 -3.12
C ASN A 266 -13.60 -3.43 -2.59
N LEU A 267 -13.79 -3.85 -1.34
CA LEU A 267 -13.05 -4.98 -0.76
C LEU A 267 -13.89 -6.26 -0.88
N TYR A 268 -13.48 -7.15 -1.81
CA TYR A 268 -14.25 -8.36 -2.17
C TYR A 268 -14.11 -9.51 -1.19
N SER A 269 -13.10 -9.49 -0.32
CA SER A 269 -12.77 -10.62 0.56
C SER A 269 -13.20 -10.36 2.00
N ASN A 270 -13.25 -11.43 2.79
CA ASN A 270 -13.33 -11.31 4.25
C ASN A 270 -11.98 -10.84 4.79
N ASN A 271 -11.87 -9.52 4.99
CA ASN A 271 -10.63 -8.88 5.40
C ASN A 271 -10.38 -9.09 6.91
N THR A 272 -9.11 -9.15 7.29
CA THR A 272 -8.66 -9.45 8.66
C THR A 272 -7.67 -8.42 9.19
N TYR A 273 -7.57 -7.24 8.57
CA TYR A 273 -6.75 -6.17 9.11
C TYR A 273 -7.37 -5.64 10.42
N THR A 274 -6.51 -5.25 11.36
CA THR A 274 -6.91 -4.90 12.74
C THR A 274 -6.78 -3.40 13.03
N GLY A 275 -6.11 -2.64 12.15
CA GLY A 275 -5.97 -1.20 12.28
C GLY A 275 -7.25 -0.44 11.93
N ASP A 276 -7.21 0.87 12.18
CA ASP A 276 -8.34 1.77 11.95
C ASP A 276 -8.70 1.90 10.47
N THR A 277 -9.96 2.24 10.21
CA THR A 277 -10.49 2.52 8.87
C THR A 277 -10.90 3.97 8.77
N THR A 278 -10.24 4.74 7.91
CA THR A 278 -10.59 6.14 7.64
C THR A 278 -11.04 6.30 6.20
N ILE A 279 -12.22 6.88 6.00
CA ILE A 279 -12.79 7.18 4.69
C ILE A 279 -12.89 8.70 4.58
N SER A 280 -11.91 9.29 3.90
CA SER A 280 -11.82 10.75 3.71
C SER A 280 -12.63 11.24 2.51
N GLY A 281 -12.97 10.35 1.57
CA GLY A 281 -13.82 10.66 0.43
C GLY A 281 -14.31 9.42 -0.32
N GLY A 282 -15.40 9.60 -1.07
CA GLY A 282 -16.00 8.55 -1.89
C GLY A 282 -16.61 7.43 -1.05
N THR A 283 -16.68 6.22 -1.62
CA THR A 283 -17.29 5.07 -0.94
C THR A 283 -16.24 3.99 -0.66
N LEU A 284 -16.23 3.48 0.57
CA LEU A 284 -15.66 2.16 0.89
C LEU A 284 -16.81 1.16 0.98
N LEU A 285 -16.74 0.11 0.16
CA LEU A 285 -17.69 -1.01 0.17
C LEU A 285 -17.05 -2.23 0.84
N LEU A 286 -17.68 -2.72 1.90
CA LEU A 286 -17.35 -3.96 2.59
C LEU A 286 -18.42 -5.01 2.30
N ASN A 287 -18.02 -6.14 1.72
CA ASN A 287 -18.93 -7.26 1.45
C ASN A 287 -19.01 -8.27 2.61
N TYR A 288 -18.20 -8.09 3.65
CA TYR A 288 -18.13 -8.97 4.82
C TYR A 288 -17.88 -8.14 6.09
N PRO A 289 -18.39 -8.59 7.26
CA PRO A 289 -18.15 -7.94 8.55
C PRO A 289 -16.74 -8.26 9.09
N GLY A 290 -15.71 -7.72 8.44
CA GLY A 290 -14.29 -8.00 8.74
C GLY A 290 -13.57 -6.97 9.62
N LEU A 291 -14.25 -5.93 10.12
CA LEU A 291 -13.63 -4.95 11.01
C LEU A 291 -13.48 -5.51 12.43
N THR A 292 -12.49 -5.04 13.17
CA THR A 292 -12.23 -5.54 14.52
C THR A 292 -12.87 -4.69 15.60
N ASN A 293 -13.20 -5.31 16.74
CA ASN A 293 -13.73 -4.62 17.92
C ASN A 293 -12.70 -3.72 18.62
N THR A 294 -11.45 -3.68 18.14
CA THR A 294 -10.40 -2.74 18.57
C THR A 294 -10.25 -1.55 17.61
N SER A 295 -10.84 -1.60 16.42
CA SER A 295 -10.68 -0.58 15.38
C SER A 295 -11.62 0.60 15.56
N THR A 296 -11.15 1.78 15.18
CA THR A 296 -11.96 2.98 14.97
C THR A 296 -12.34 3.11 13.51
N VAL A 297 -13.62 3.40 13.24
CA VAL A 297 -14.12 3.75 11.91
C VAL A 297 -14.38 5.25 11.84
N THR A 298 -13.75 5.94 10.91
CA THR A 298 -13.96 7.38 10.66
C THR A 298 -14.49 7.61 9.25
N VAL A 299 -15.61 8.31 9.13
CA VAL A 299 -16.23 8.67 7.85
C VAL A 299 -16.36 10.19 7.76
N ALA A 300 -15.70 10.82 6.79
CA ALA A 300 -15.75 12.27 6.58
C ALA A 300 -17.08 12.76 5.96
N ALA A 301 -17.30 14.08 5.93
CA ALA A 301 -18.53 14.70 5.42
C ALA A 301 -18.99 14.20 4.03
N ASN A 302 -18.05 13.99 3.11
CA ASN A 302 -18.30 13.61 1.71
C ASN A 302 -17.90 12.15 1.42
N ALA A 303 -17.97 11.31 2.44
CA ALA A 303 -17.59 9.92 2.37
C ALA A 303 -18.73 9.01 2.80
N LYS A 304 -18.69 7.76 2.34
CA LYS A 304 -19.66 6.73 2.69
C LYS A 304 -18.98 5.40 3.00
N LEU A 305 -19.48 4.71 4.01
CA LEU A 305 -19.22 3.30 4.28
C LEU A 305 -20.45 2.49 3.87
N GLU A 306 -20.29 1.59 2.92
CA GLU A 306 -21.33 0.66 2.48
C GLU A 306 -21.09 -0.73 3.06
N LEU A 307 -22.03 -1.18 3.89
CA LEU A 307 -22.02 -2.45 4.61
C LEU A 307 -22.90 -3.46 3.86
N ASN A 308 -22.35 -4.07 2.82
CA ASN A 308 -23.07 -5.01 1.95
C ASN A 308 -23.01 -6.44 2.51
N PHE A 309 -23.53 -6.57 3.73
CA PHE A 309 -23.71 -7.83 4.47
C PHE A 309 -24.94 -7.67 5.38
N THR A 310 -25.45 -8.74 5.99
CA THR A 310 -26.70 -8.68 6.78
C THR A 310 -26.48 -8.66 8.29
N GLU A 311 -25.26 -8.94 8.73
CA GLU A 311 -24.87 -9.06 10.12
C GLU A 311 -24.53 -7.70 10.77
N THR A 312 -24.18 -7.77 12.05
CA THR A 312 -23.61 -6.66 12.82
C THR A 312 -22.10 -6.86 12.99
N ASN A 313 -21.31 -5.86 12.62
CA ASN A 313 -19.87 -5.82 12.86
C ASN A 313 -19.58 -4.96 14.10
N THR A 314 -18.84 -5.48 15.07
CA THR A 314 -18.45 -4.70 16.26
C THR A 314 -17.18 -3.88 16.01
N VAL A 315 -17.16 -2.63 16.47
CA VAL A 315 -16.01 -1.70 16.40
C VAL A 315 -15.83 -0.96 17.73
N ALA A 316 -14.62 -0.49 18.01
CA ALA A 316 -14.31 0.23 19.25
C ALA A 316 -14.94 1.63 19.27
N ALA A 317 -14.91 2.30 18.11
CA ALA A 317 -15.42 3.66 17.96
C ALA A 317 -15.90 3.91 16.53
N LEU A 318 -16.88 4.80 16.40
CA LEU A 318 -17.36 5.34 15.14
C LEU A 318 -17.32 6.87 15.22
N VAL A 319 -16.72 7.50 14.21
CA VAL A 319 -16.64 8.96 14.07
C VAL A 319 -17.26 9.34 12.73
N LEU A 320 -18.35 10.11 12.78
CA LEU A 320 -19.04 10.59 11.58
C LEU A 320 -18.88 12.10 11.48
N ASN A 321 -18.21 12.57 10.42
CA ASN A 321 -17.90 13.98 10.19
C ASN A 321 -17.29 14.68 11.42
N GLY A 322 -16.29 14.05 12.03
CA GLY A 322 -15.62 14.56 13.23
C GLY A 322 -16.39 14.37 14.54
N VAL A 323 -17.62 13.84 14.52
CA VAL A 323 -18.43 13.59 15.72
C VAL A 323 -18.31 12.14 16.14
N SER A 324 -17.72 11.89 17.32
CA SER A 324 -17.70 10.56 17.95
C SER A 324 -19.11 10.13 18.34
N LYS A 325 -19.48 8.91 17.94
CA LYS A 325 -20.78 8.31 18.22
C LYS A 325 -20.71 7.53 19.55
N PRO A 326 -21.72 7.65 20.43
CA PRO A 326 -21.78 6.87 21.67
C PRO A 326 -21.95 5.37 21.37
N ALA A 327 -21.81 4.53 22.40
CA ALA A 327 -22.08 3.10 22.27
C ALA A 327 -23.51 2.86 21.76
N GLY A 328 -23.67 1.98 20.77
CA GLY A 328 -24.96 1.77 20.11
C GLY A 328 -24.86 1.04 18.77
N LEU A 329 -26.01 0.74 18.18
CA LEU A 329 -26.14 0.13 16.86
C LEU A 329 -26.37 1.21 15.80
N TYR A 330 -25.53 1.22 14.76
CA TYR A 330 -25.55 2.20 13.67
C TYR A 330 -25.65 1.51 12.31
N ASN A 331 -26.50 2.01 11.42
CA ASN A 331 -26.73 1.44 10.10
C ASN A 331 -27.24 2.51 9.11
N ALA A 332 -27.62 2.08 7.90
CA ALA A 332 -28.14 2.97 6.87
C ALA A 332 -29.45 3.69 7.26
N THR A 333 -30.21 3.18 8.24
CA THR A 333 -31.42 3.83 8.75
C THR A 333 -31.09 4.90 9.80
N SER A 334 -30.12 4.64 10.68
CA SER A 334 -29.74 5.61 11.73
C SER A 334 -28.90 6.77 11.18
N ASP A 335 -27.99 6.50 10.22
CA ASP A 335 -27.04 7.49 9.69
C ASP A 335 -26.88 7.39 8.15
N PRO A 336 -27.97 7.58 7.38
CA PRO A 336 -28.01 7.35 5.91
C PRO A 336 -27.03 8.20 5.09
N VAL A 337 -26.56 9.31 5.64
CA VAL A 337 -25.56 10.19 5.02
C VAL A 337 -24.21 9.49 4.92
N TYR A 338 -23.82 8.75 5.97
CA TYR A 338 -22.48 8.17 6.10
C TYR A 338 -22.47 6.65 5.94
N LEU A 339 -23.59 5.98 6.20
CA LEU A 339 -23.74 4.54 6.15
C LEU A 339 -24.72 4.12 5.05
N ALA A 340 -24.41 3.04 4.35
CA ALA A 340 -25.24 2.39 3.33
C ALA A 340 -25.17 0.87 3.48
N GLY A 341 -25.99 0.16 2.69
CA GLY A 341 -26.07 -1.29 2.69
C GLY A 341 -27.05 -1.82 3.72
N THR A 342 -27.10 -3.14 3.85
CA THR A 342 -28.02 -3.89 4.71
C THR A 342 -27.46 -4.17 6.10
N GLY A 343 -26.16 -3.97 6.30
CA GLY A 343 -25.44 -4.34 7.51
C GLY A 343 -25.47 -3.25 8.58
N SER A 344 -24.83 -3.53 9.71
CA SER A 344 -24.76 -2.60 10.83
C SER A 344 -23.42 -2.63 11.55
N LEU A 345 -23.08 -1.52 12.22
CA LEU A 345 -21.98 -1.42 13.17
C LEU A 345 -22.51 -1.38 14.59
N LEU A 346 -21.96 -2.21 15.47
CA LEU A 346 -22.13 -2.09 16.91
C LEU A 346 -20.91 -1.38 17.49
N VAL A 347 -21.09 -0.14 17.96
CA VAL A 347 -20.06 0.62 18.65
C VAL A 347 -20.07 0.21 20.11
N GLN A 348 -18.98 -0.41 20.56
CA GLN A 348 -18.76 -0.77 21.94
C GLN A 348 -17.36 -0.29 22.36
N PRO A 349 -17.25 0.56 23.40
CA PRO A 349 -15.93 0.95 23.89
C PRO A 349 -15.15 -0.30 24.33
N LEU A 350 -13.84 -0.29 24.07
CA LEU A 350 -12.97 -1.41 24.44
C LEU A 350 -13.00 -1.61 25.96
N VAL A 351 -13.54 -2.75 26.40
CA VAL A 351 -13.42 -3.18 27.80
C VAL A 351 -12.02 -3.76 27.98
N ALA A 352 -11.18 -3.08 28.75
CA ALA A 352 -9.84 -3.55 29.07
C ALA A 352 -9.92 -4.97 29.66
N THR A 353 -9.06 -5.89 29.21
CA THR A 353 -9.11 -7.32 29.58
C THR A 353 -8.06 -7.71 30.62
N THR A 354 -7.03 -6.88 30.81
CA THR A 354 -5.97 -7.10 31.79
C THR A 354 -6.45 -6.71 33.20
N PRO A 355 -6.12 -7.45 34.28
CA PRO A 355 -6.46 -7.04 35.63
C PRO A 355 -6.04 -5.61 35.95
N THR A 356 -6.82 -4.94 36.81
CA THR A 356 -6.52 -3.59 37.31
C THR A 356 -6.72 -3.52 38.82
N ASN A 357 -6.26 -2.43 39.41
CA ASN A 357 -6.45 -2.17 40.84
C ASN A 357 -7.75 -1.41 41.07
N ILE A 358 -8.47 -1.81 42.12
CA ILE A 358 -9.51 -0.97 42.72
C ILE A 358 -8.80 0.04 43.62
N THR A 359 -9.08 1.33 43.41
CA THR A 359 -8.69 2.40 44.32
C THR A 359 -9.80 2.63 45.33
N PHE A 360 -9.45 3.01 46.57
CA PHE A 360 -10.44 3.24 47.61
C PHE A 360 -10.14 4.47 48.46
N SER A 361 -11.18 5.06 49.02
CA SER A 361 -11.11 6.08 50.07
C SER A 361 -12.23 5.88 51.08
N VAL A 362 -12.01 6.26 52.33
CA VAL A 362 -13.03 6.23 53.39
C VAL A 362 -13.23 7.63 53.95
N SER A 363 -14.48 8.10 53.99
CA SER A 363 -14.85 9.37 54.60
C SER A 363 -16.28 9.31 55.12
N GLY A 364 -16.54 9.83 56.32
CA GLY A 364 -17.89 9.96 56.86
C GLY A 364 -18.70 8.66 56.95
N GLY A 365 -18.04 7.50 57.14
CA GLY A 365 -18.71 6.19 57.15
C GLY A 365 -19.00 5.59 55.76
N THR A 366 -18.51 6.22 54.69
CA THR A 366 -18.64 5.72 53.31
C THR A 366 -17.30 5.23 52.78
N LEU A 367 -17.29 4.02 52.22
CA LEU A 367 -16.21 3.48 51.40
C LEU A 367 -16.51 3.80 49.94
N SER A 368 -15.69 4.65 49.33
CA SER A 368 -15.72 4.88 47.88
C SER A 368 -14.72 3.97 47.21
N LEU A 369 -15.18 3.15 46.26
CA LEU A 369 -14.35 2.32 45.40
C LEU A 369 -14.38 2.87 43.98
N SER A 370 -13.25 2.91 43.28
CA SER A 370 -13.21 3.30 41.87
C SER A 370 -12.12 2.59 41.07
N TRP A 371 -12.32 2.49 39.76
CA TRP A 371 -11.40 1.84 38.81
C TRP A 371 -11.34 2.62 37.48
N PRO A 372 -10.33 2.38 36.62
CA PRO A 372 -10.14 3.17 35.41
C PRO A 372 -11.32 3.07 34.43
N ALA A 373 -11.57 4.15 33.67
CA ALA A 373 -12.73 4.25 32.77
C ALA A 373 -12.79 3.15 31.68
N ALA A 374 -11.63 2.64 31.24
CA ALA A 374 -11.53 1.55 30.26
C ALA A 374 -12.11 0.20 30.77
N TYR A 375 -12.49 0.11 32.05
CA TYR A 375 -13.03 -1.08 32.70
C TYR A 375 -14.55 -0.98 32.94
N LEU A 376 -15.23 0.00 32.34
CA LEU A 376 -16.69 0.04 32.32
C LEU A 376 -17.22 -1.28 31.72
N GLY A 377 -18.18 -1.93 32.39
CA GLY A 377 -18.64 -3.28 32.06
C GLY A 377 -18.08 -4.38 32.99
N TRP A 378 -16.97 -4.15 33.69
CA TRP A 378 -16.51 -5.07 34.73
C TRP A 378 -17.45 -5.03 35.95
N THR A 379 -17.66 -6.19 36.56
CA THR A 379 -18.54 -6.32 37.73
C THR A 379 -17.73 -6.27 39.01
N LEU A 380 -18.07 -5.35 39.92
CA LEU A 380 -17.59 -5.40 41.29
C LEU A 380 -18.32 -6.55 42.01
N GLN A 381 -17.58 -7.44 42.65
CA GLN A 381 -18.15 -8.47 43.52
C GLN A 381 -17.77 -8.19 44.97
N THR A 382 -18.66 -8.56 45.88
CA THR A 382 -18.48 -8.48 47.34
C THR A 382 -18.58 -9.85 47.99
N ASN A 383 -17.85 -10.06 49.08
CA ASN A 383 -17.83 -11.29 49.87
C ASN A 383 -17.65 -10.96 51.35
N ALA A 384 -18.55 -11.43 52.21
CA ALA A 384 -18.51 -11.17 53.65
C ALA A 384 -17.97 -12.35 54.50
N VAL A 385 -17.56 -13.45 53.86
CA VAL A 385 -17.08 -14.68 54.53
C VAL A 385 -15.55 -14.72 54.56
N GLY A 386 -14.90 -14.51 53.41
CA GLY A 386 -13.45 -14.66 53.27
C GLY A 386 -13.01 -14.65 51.80
N VAL A 387 -11.84 -14.08 51.52
CA VAL A 387 -11.28 -13.98 50.13
C VAL A 387 -11.23 -15.34 49.43
N ALA A 388 -10.86 -16.39 50.17
CA ALA A 388 -10.73 -17.76 49.66
C ALA A 388 -12.08 -18.50 49.50
N SER A 389 -13.20 -17.94 50.01
CA SER A 389 -14.52 -18.56 49.89
C SER A 389 -15.12 -18.27 48.51
N THR A 390 -14.75 -19.08 47.51
CA THR A 390 -15.09 -18.85 46.10
C THR A 390 -16.59 -18.81 45.81
N ALA A 391 -17.40 -19.56 46.58
CA ALA A 391 -18.86 -19.59 46.45
C ALA A 391 -19.59 -18.41 47.11
N SER A 392 -18.88 -17.56 47.86
CA SER A 392 -19.46 -16.44 48.62
C SER A 392 -19.26 -15.08 47.94
N TRP A 393 -18.88 -15.06 46.65
CA TRP A 393 -18.73 -13.84 45.87
C TRP A 393 -20.00 -13.53 45.09
N PHE A 394 -20.58 -12.35 45.34
CA PHE A 394 -21.81 -11.91 44.70
C PHE A 394 -21.61 -10.56 43.99
N PRO A 395 -22.26 -10.31 42.84
CA PRO A 395 -22.24 -9.00 42.19
C PRO A 395 -22.75 -7.90 43.12
N TYR A 396 -22.02 -6.80 43.20
CA TYR A 396 -22.51 -5.56 43.78
C TYR A 396 -23.52 -4.93 42.80
N PRO A 397 -24.76 -4.64 43.22
CA PRO A 397 -25.81 -4.17 42.32
C PRO A 397 -25.42 -2.95 41.48
N GLY A 398 -25.72 -2.99 40.18
CA GLY A 398 -25.46 -1.89 39.24
C GLY A 398 -23.99 -1.64 38.87
N SER A 399 -23.04 -2.38 39.48
CA SER A 399 -21.61 -2.12 39.32
C SER A 399 -21.09 -2.27 37.89
N ALA A 400 -21.69 -3.14 37.07
CA ALA A 400 -21.31 -3.31 35.66
C ALA A 400 -21.54 -2.04 34.81
N GLY A 401 -22.44 -1.15 35.23
CA GLY A 401 -22.76 0.08 34.51
C GLY A 401 -21.97 1.32 34.95
N VAL A 402 -21.03 1.17 35.89
CA VAL A 402 -20.28 2.30 36.48
C VAL A 402 -18.80 1.97 36.62
N THR A 403 -17.99 2.98 36.96
CA THR A 403 -16.56 2.83 37.26
C THR A 403 -16.21 3.22 38.70
N ASN A 404 -17.25 3.48 39.50
CA ASN A 404 -17.13 3.78 40.92
C ASN A 404 -18.42 3.37 41.64
N VAL A 405 -18.29 3.04 42.92
CA VAL A 405 -19.41 2.83 43.83
C VAL A 405 -19.12 3.48 45.18
N ALA A 406 -20.17 3.95 45.85
CA ALA A 406 -20.11 4.43 47.22
C ALA A 406 -20.90 3.47 48.11
N ILE A 407 -20.22 2.92 49.12
CA ILE A 407 -20.75 1.86 49.99
C ILE A 407 -20.81 2.41 51.41
N THR A 408 -22.01 2.44 52.00
CA THR A 408 -22.16 2.74 53.43
C THR A 408 -21.57 1.60 54.24
N LEU A 409 -20.64 1.92 55.14
CA LEU A 409 -20.03 0.92 56.03
C LEU A 409 -21.02 0.50 57.10
N ASP A 410 -21.22 -0.80 57.23
CA ASP A 410 -21.91 -1.39 58.38
C ASP A 410 -20.87 -1.67 59.49
N PRO A 411 -20.90 -0.96 60.62
CA PRO A 411 -19.96 -1.17 61.71
C PRO A 411 -20.09 -2.55 62.38
N ALA A 412 -21.18 -3.29 62.15
CA ALA A 412 -21.33 -4.67 62.62
C ALA A 412 -20.63 -5.70 61.71
N ALA A 413 -20.33 -5.34 60.45
CA ALA A 413 -19.67 -6.23 59.50
C ALA A 413 -18.15 -6.20 59.70
N THR A 414 -17.59 -7.27 60.26
CA THR A 414 -16.15 -7.32 60.61
C THR A 414 -15.24 -7.72 59.44
N ASN A 415 -15.79 -8.36 58.39
CA ASN A 415 -15.04 -8.82 57.23
C ASN A 415 -15.85 -8.60 55.94
N VAL A 416 -15.42 -7.70 55.05
CA VAL A 416 -16.00 -7.52 53.70
C VAL A 416 -14.87 -7.35 52.70
N PHE A 417 -14.90 -8.15 51.65
CA PHE A 417 -13.89 -8.17 50.59
C PHE A 417 -14.51 -7.77 49.27
N PHE A 418 -13.73 -7.09 48.43
CA PHE A 418 -14.14 -6.65 47.10
C PHE A 418 -13.17 -7.15 46.04
N ARG A 419 -13.69 -7.52 44.87
CA ARG A 419 -12.88 -7.81 43.68
C ARG A 419 -13.57 -7.31 42.42
N LEU A 420 -12.80 -6.98 41.41
CA LEU A 420 -13.32 -6.64 40.09
C LEU A 420 -13.21 -7.88 39.20
N VAL A 421 -14.28 -8.19 38.45
CA VAL A 421 -14.35 -9.38 37.58
C VAL A 421 -14.68 -8.95 36.16
N TYR A 422 -13.88 -9.45 35.20
CA TYR A 422 -14.12 -9.27 33.77
C TYR A 422 -15.44 -9.97 33.38
N PRO A 423 -16.30 -9.33 32.56
CA PRO A 423 -17.61 -9.86 32.18
C PRO A 423 -17.59 -11.21 31.45
#